data_AF-A0A2V6F0I8-F1
#
_entry.id   AF-A0A2V6F0I8-F1
#
_cell.length_a   1.000
_cell.length_b   1.000
_cell.length_c   1.000
_cell.angle_alpha   90.00
_cell.angle_beta   90.00
_cell.angle_gamma   90.00
#
_symmetry.space_group_name_H-M   'P 1'
#
loop_
_entity.id
_entity.type
_entity.pdbx_description
1 polymer ?
#
loop_
_entity_poly.entity_id
_entity_poly.type
_entity_poly.pdbx_seq_one_letter_code
_entity_poly.pdbx_strand_id
1 'polypeptide(L)'
;FLFCDRWNLSPALQFFGALSIIAHPAAFFLIAGYSESLFLMALIGFIYWSSADACAAKVWAALHGMVMSATRIVGIPCAAFPVVRSLFARGWRGLREPRSWLRHYGPATGLMFTATLGAVFFFIFCQLRWGHWNIYMLTQSAGWGIVPDYLAVFKPSSYRWLAPALNNPKGASQLSMTLGALLLVVIAVCELLPAIRWRTEWATRAGFYFCAAVIYYISVSGVAGVEMESMLRYEFCVHALIVLAFLHFLHQFRFPPILLRAFGMAVALVSAAGLSVQGWYVWNFTRGNWVA
;
A
#
# COMPACT_ATOMS: atom_id res chain seq x y z
N PHE A 1 2.40 -15.37 4.85
CA PHE A 1 2.00 -16.71 5.33
C PHE A 1 0.49 -16.87 5.47
N LEU A 2 -0.22 -16.08 6.31
CA LEU A 2 -1.68 -16.23 6.45
C LEU A 2 -2.48 -16.06 5.14
N PHE A 3 -2.15 -15.05 4.33
CA PHE A 3 -2.73 -14.91 2.99
C PHE A 3 -2.38 -16.08 2.07
N CYS A 4 -1.16 -16.59 2.18
CA CYS A 4 -0.69 -17.70 1.36
C CYS A 4 -1.49 -18.97 1.62
N ASP A 5 -1.76 -19.25 2.89
CA ASP A 5 -2.60 -20.37 3.31
C ASP A 5 -4.04 -20.19 2.82
N ARG A 6 -4.62 -19.01 3.02
CA ARG A 6 -5.98 -18.68 2.56
C ARG A 6 -6.17 -18.86 1.05
N TRP A 7 -5.16 -18.54 0.26
CA TRP A 7 -5.20 -18.66 -1.21
C TRP A 7 -4.60 -19.98 -1.71
N ASN A 8 -4.24 -20.90 -0.81
CA ASN A 8 -3.60 -22.17 -1.11
C ASN A 8 -2.40 -22.02 -2.09
N LEU A 9 -1.54 -21.03 -1.83
CA LEU A 9 -0.39 -20.74 -2.68
C LEU A 9 0.65 -21.87 -2.62
N SER A 10 1.20 -22.23 -3.78
CA SER A 10 2.33 -23.16 -3.84
C SER A 10 3.55 -22.61 -3.07
N PRO A 11 4.36 -23.46 -2.41
CA PRO A 11 5.55 -23.01 -1.66
C PRO A 11 6.51 -22.12 -2.47
N ALA A 12 6.66 -22.40 -3.77
CA ALA A 12 7.46 -21.59 -4.66
C ALA A 12 6.93 -20.15 -4.78
N LEU A 13 5.62 -19.97 -4.99
CA LEU A 13 5.01 -18.64 -5.04
C LEU A 13 5.08 -17.92 -3.69
N GLN A 14 4.97 -18.64 -2.59
CA GLN A 14 5.15 -18.06 -1.26
C GLN A 14 6.57 -17.52 -1.08
N PHE A 15 7.58 -18.31 -1.48
CA PHE A 15 8.99 -17.92 -1.40
C PHE A 15 9.28 -16.71 -2.28
N PHE A 16 8.95 -16.76 -3.57
CA PHE A 16 9.22 -15.66 -4.50
C PHE A 16 8.40 -14.40 -4.16
N GLY A 17 7.18 -14.55 -3.67
CA GLY A 17 6.37 -13.45 -3.17
C GLY A 17 6.98 -12.76 -1.96
N ALA A 18 7.40 -13.53 -0.95
CA ALA A 18 8.09 -13.00 0.23
C ALA A 18 9.42 -12.34 -0.14
N LEU A 19 10.21 -12.98 -1.01
CA LEU A 19 11.49 -12.46 -1.50
C LEU A 19 11.29 -11.12 -2.23
N SER A 20 10.24 -10.99 -3.04
CA SER A 20 9.93 -9.74 -3.76
C SER A 20 9.60 -8.57 -2.81
N ILE A 21 9.08 -8.84 -1.61
CA ILE A 21 8.83 -7.81 -0.59
C ILE A 21 10.12 -7.49 0.17
N ILE A 22 10.85 -8.52 0.62
CA ILE A 22 12.05 -8.38 1.46
C ILE A 22 13.21 -7.75 0.68
N ALA A 23 13.32 -8.04 -0.61
CA ALA A 23 14.37 -7.50 -1.46
C ALA A 23 14.08 -6.09 -1.98
N HIS A 24 12.95 -5.48 -1.60
CA HIS A 24 12.69 -4.09 -1.95
C HIS A 24 13.76 -3.18 -1.33
N PRO A 25 14.34 -2.21 -2.06
CA PRO A 25 15.42 -1.35 -1.55
C PRO A 25 15.08 -0.65 -0.22
N ALA A 26 13.81 -0.26 -0.02
CA ALA A 26 13.31 0.34 1.22
C ALA A 26 12.82 -0.65 2.29
N ALA A 27 12.98 -1.96 2.11
CA ALA A 27 12.50 -2.95 3.10
C ALA A 27 13.23 -2.86 4.45
N PHE A 28 14.38 -2.18 4.52
CA PHE A 28 15.07 -1.94 5.81
C PHE A 28 14.24 -1.06 6.78
N PHE A 29 13.27 -0.29 6.28
CA PHE A 29 12.29 0.42 7.11
C PHE A 29 11.34 -0.49 7.88
N LEU A 30 11.33 -1.80 7.59
CA LEU A 30 10.66 -2.78 8.45
C LEU A 30 11.33 -2.92 9.82
N ILE A 31 12.64 -2.62 9.90
CA ILE A 31 13.47 -2.83 11.09
C ILE A 31 13.89 -1.49 11.70
N ALA A 32 14.15 -0.47 10.88
CA ALA A 32 14.35 0.88 11.39
C ALA A 32 13.03 1.38 12.02
N GLY A 33 13.07 1.88 13.26
CA GLY A 33 11.90 2.24 14.10
C GLY A 33 11.03 3.39 13.56
N TYR A 34 10.50 3.21 12.36
CA TYR A 34 9.61 4.13 11.66
C TYR A 34 8.17 3.61 11.66
N SER A 35 7.22 4.50 11.44
CA SER A 35 5.80 4.16 11.48
C SER A 35 5.31 3.36 10.25
N GLU A 36 6.11 3.24 9.19
CA GLU A 36 5.83 2.40 8.01
C GLU A 36 5.55 0.95 8.38
N SER A 37 6.38 0.35 9.24
CA SER A 37 6.27 -1.06 9.60
C SER A 37 4.98 -1.35 10.35
N LEU A 38 4.67 -0.51 11.35
CA LEU A 38 3.43 -0.57 12.12
C LEU A 38 2.20 -0.32 11.22
N PHE A 39 2.26 0.69 10.35
CA PHE A 39 1.19 1.00 9.41
C PHE A 39 0.95 -0.17 8.44
N LEU A 40 1.99 -0.71 7.83
CA LEU A 40 1.89 -1.81 6.86
C LEU A 40 1.36 -3.08 7.53
N MET A 41 1.86 -3.43 8.71
CA MET A 41 1.36 -4.56 9.50
C MET A 41 -0.14 -4.37 9.81
N ALA A 42 -0.53 -3.18 10.28
CA ALA A 42 -1.90 -2.87 10.61
C ALA A 42 -2.82 -2.89 9.37
N LEU A 43 -2.36 -2.36 8.24
CA LEU A 43 -3.09 -2.37 6.97
C LEU A 43 -3.28 -3.80 6.44
N ILE A 44 -2.22 -4.60 6.38
CA ILE A 44 -2.28 -6.00 5.92
C ILE A 44 -3.19 -6.82 6.85
N GLY A 45 -3.07 -6.62 8.16
CA GLY A 45 -3.97 -7.23 9.15
C GLY A 45 -5.43 -6.84 8.95
N PHE A 46 -5.69 -5.54 8.75
CA PHE A 46 -7.03 -5.03 8.46
C PHE A 46 -7.63 -5.67 7.21
N ILE A 47 -6.89 -5.70 6.10
CA ILE A 47 -7.32 -6.35 4.84
C ILE A 47 -7.58 -7.84 5.05
N TYR A 48 -6.69 -8.54 5.76
CA TYR A 48 -6.81 -9.97 6.01
C TYR A 48 -8.06 -10.29 6.82
N TRP A 49 -8.25 -9.62 7.95
CA TRP A 49 -9.33 -9.93 8.87
C TRP A 49 -10.69 -9.39 8.41
N SER A 50 -10.73 -8.24 7.74
CA SER A 50 -11.96 -7.70 7.14
C SER A 50 -12.51 -8.59 6.03
N SER A 51 -11.66 -9.46 5.49
CA SER A 51 -12.04 -10.37 4.42
C SER A 51 -12.56 -11.72 4.89
N ALA A 52 -12.55 -12.00 6.19
CA ALA A 52 -13.02 -13.25 6.79
C ALA A 52 -14.42 -13.08 7.43
N ASP A 53 -15.21 -14.15 7.41
CA ASP A 53 -16.62 -14.10 7.85
C ASP A 53 -16.79 -14.22 9.39
N ALA A 54 -15.80 -14.75 10.09
CA ALA A 54 -15.88 -15.03 11.52
C ALA A 54 -16.07 -13.76 12.37
N CYS A 55 -16.87 -13.84 13.45
CA CYS A 55 -17.10 -12.70 14.35
C CYS A 55 -15.79 -12.18 14.97
N ALA A 56 -14.93 -13.09 15.43
CA ALA A 56 -13.61 -12.74 15.95
C ALA A 56 -12.73 -12.01 14.92
N ALA A 57 -12.85 -12.35 13.64
CA ALA A 57 -12.13 -11.66 12.57
C ALA A 57 -12.56 -10.20 12.45
N LYS A 58 -13.85 -9.87 12.64
CA LYS A 58 -14.31 -8.47 12.61
C LYS A 58 -13.71 -7.64 13.74
N VAL A 59 -13.54 -8.22 14.93
CA VAL A 59 -12.88 -7.56 16.06
C VAL A 59 -11.42 -7.28 15.73
N TRP A 60 -10.69 -8.29 15.24
CA TRP A 60 -9.29 -8.10 14.82
C TRP A 60 -9.17 -7.07 13.69
N ALA A 61 -10.08 -7.09 12.72
CA ALA A 61 -10.13 -6.09 11.66
C ALA A 61 -10.33 -4.69 12.24
N ALA A 62 -11.28 -4.49 13.16
CA ALA A 62 -11.50 -3.19 13.78
C ALA A 62 -10.25 -2.69 14.52
N LEU A 63 -9.60 -3.55 15.31
CA LEU A 63 -8.36 -3.21 16.03
C LEU A 63 -7.22 -2.82 15.08
N HIS A 64 -6.95 -3.65 14.07
CA HIS A 64 -5.95 -3.34 13.05
C HIS A 64 -6.29 -2.05 12.28
N GLY A 65 -7.57 -1.83 11.97
CA GLY A 65 -8.04 -0.62 11.30
C GLY A 65 -7.82 0.65 12.13
N MET A 66 -8.12 0.61 13.43
CA MET A 66 -7.86 1.71 14.36
C MET A 66 -6.37 2.00 14.47
N VAL A 67 -5.53 0.97 14.65
CA VAL A 67 -4.07 1.16 14.70
C VAL A 67 -3.55 1.75 13.39
N MET A 68 -4.02 1.25 12.24
CA MET A 68 -3.65 1.74 10.91
C MET A 68 -3.96 3.24 10.75
N SER A 69 -5.19 3.66 11.07
CA SER A 69 -5.61 5.06 10.91
C SER A 69 -4.99 6.01 11.94
N ALA A 70 -4.71 5.53 13.15
CA ALA A 70 -3.97 6.28 14.17
C ALA A 70 -2.50 6.46 13.80
N THR A 71 -1.90 5.46 13.15
CA THR A 71 -0.46 5.50 12.79
C THR A 71 -0.19 6.47 11.65
N ARG A 72 -1.10 6.53 10.65
CA ARG A 72 -0.98 7.45 9.50
C ARG A 72 -2.32 7.90 8.99
N ILE A 73 -2.39 9.17 8.59
CA ILE A 73 -3.61 9.79 8.04
C ILE A 73 -4.12 9.08 6.77
N VAL A 74 -3.22 8.51 5.97
CA VAL A 74 -3.55 7.70 4.78
C VAL A 74 -4.35 6.43 5.13
N GLY A 75 -4.29 5.97 6.39
CA GLY A 75 -5.11 4.88 6.88
C GLY A 75 -6.61 5.19 6.86
N ILE A 76 -7.00 6.47 6.94
CA ILE A 76 -8.41 6.88 6.88
C ILE A 76 -9.06 6.47 5.54
N PRO A 77 -8.56 6.89 4.37
CA PRO A 77 -9.12 6.44 3.10
C PRO A 77 -8.89 4.94 2.85
N CYS A 78 -7.78 4.35 3.30
CA CYS A 78 -7.58 2.89 3.20
C CYS A 78 -8.64 2.08 3.99
N ALA A 79 -9.27 2.67 5.01
CA ALA A 79 -10.37 2.04 5.74
C ALA A 79 -11.59 1.74 4.84
N ALA A 80 -11.69 2.33 3.65
CA ALA A 80 -12.73 2.05 2.67
C ALA A 80 -12.54 0.71 1.93
N PHE A 81 -11.42 0.00 2.14
CA PHE A 81 -11.15 -1.32 1.55
C PHE A 81 -12.36 -2.30 1.53
N PRO A 82 -13.02 -2.61 2.68
CA PRO A 82 -14.14 -3.56 2.68
C PRO A 82 -15.35 -3.06 1.88
N VAL A 83 -15.56 -1.75 1.81
CA VAL A 83 -16.63 -1.13 1.01
C VAL A 83 -16.31 -1.28 -0.48
N VAL A 84 -15.08 -0.95 -0.88
CA VAL A 84 -14.59 -1.11 -2.25
C VAL A 84 -14.70 -2.57 -2.71
N ARG A 85 -14.22 -3.51 -1.87
CA ARG A 85 -14.33 -4.96 -2.16
C ARG A 85 -15.79 -5.39 -2.33
N SER A 86 -16.69 -4.97 -1.44
CA SER A 86 -18.12 -5.30 -1.52
C SER A 86 -18.77 -4.72 -2.78
N LEU A 87 -18.41 -3.49 -3.16
CA LEU A 87 -18.90 -2.82 -4.35
C LEU A 87 -18.51 -3.57 -5.62
N PHE A 88 -17.25 -3.98 -5.74
CA PHE A 88 -16.76 -4.72 -6.90
C PHE A 88 -17.23 -6.17 -6.93
N ALA A 89 -17.48 -6.80 -5.78
CA ALA A 89 -18.03 -8.16 -5.71
C ALA A 89 -19.51 -8.21 -6.15
N ARG A 90 -20.33 -7.24 -5.74
CA ARG A 90 -21.77 -7.20 -6.03
C ARG A 90 -22.10 -6.44 -7.33
N GLY A 91 -21.15 -5.67 -7.84
CA GLY A 91 -21.29 -4.86 -9.04
C GLY A 91 -22.18 -3.63 -8.85
N TRP A 92 -22.19 -2.77 -9.87
CA TRP A 92 -22.91 -1.48 -9.85
C TRP A 92 -24.45 -1.64 -9.87
N ARG A 93 -24.97 -2.84 -10.14
CA ARG A 93 -26.41 -3.12 -10.08
C ARG A 93 -26.93 -3.13 -8.65
N GLY A 94 -26.11 -3.54 -7.68
CA GLY A 94 -26.46 -3.49 -6.25
C GLY A 94 -26.69 -2.07 -5.73
N LEU A 95 -26.14 -1.05 -6.41
CA LEU A 95 -26.38 0.36 -6.09
C LEU A 95 -27.80 0.82 -6.47
N ARG A 96 -28.51 0.11 -7.35
CA ARG A 96 -29.86 0.54 -7.80
C ARG A 96 -30.96 0.29 -6.79
N GLU A 97 -30.73 -0.54 -5.77
CA GLU A 97 -31.73 -0.89 -4.75
C GLU A 97 -31.40 -0.27 -3.39
N PRO A 98 -31.77 1.00 -3.13
CA PRO A 98 -31.38 1.72 -1.91
C PRO A 98 -31.86 1.02 -0.62
N ARG A 99 -32.99 0.31 -0.68
CA ARG A 99 -33.55 -0.43 0.48
C ARG A 99 -32.66 -1.58 0.94
N SER A 100 -31.84 -2.17 0.05
CA SER A 100 -30.96 -3.28 0.39
C SER A 100 -29.53 -2.83 0.73
N TRP A 101 -29.20 -1.55 0.57
CA TRP A 101 -27.86 -1.01 0.83
C TRP A 101 -27.40 -1.22 2.27
N LEU A 102 -28.25 -0.92 3.25
CA LEU A 102 -27.92 -1.10 4.66
C LEU A 102 -27.60 -2.56 4.99
N ARG A 103 -28.31 -3.51 4.37
CA ARG A 103 -28.04 -4.94 4.58
C ARG A 103 -26.77 -5.40 3.86
N HIS A 104 -26.49 -4.88 2.67
CA HIS A 104 -25.39 -5.33 1.81
C HIS A 104 -24.05 -4.64 2.09
N TYR A 105 -24.07 -3.35 2.42
CA TYR A 105 -22.90 -2.51 2.63
C TYR A 105 -22.76 -2.05 4.09
N GLY A 106 -23.80 -2.19 4.92
CA GLY A 106 -23.79 -1.77 6.32
C GLY A 106 -22.63 -2.37 7.14
N PRO A 107 -22.37 -3.70 7.10
CA PRO A 107 -21.24 -4.28 7.82
C PRO A 107 -19.88 -3.74 7.36
N ALA A 108 -19.68 -3.55 6.05
CA ALA A 108 -18.45 -3.01 5.49
C ALA A 108 -18.26 -1.52 5.86
N THR A 109 -19.34 -0.75 5.83
CA THR A 109 -19.36 0.68 6.21
C THR A 109 -19.13 0.85 7.70
N GLY A 110 -19.75 0.01 8.53
CA GLY A 110 -19.52 -0.03 9.97
C GLY A 110 -18.06 -0.34 10.29
N LEU A 111 -17.47 -1.33 9.60
CA LEU A 111 -16.06 -1.66 9.79
C LEU A 111 -15.13 -0.51 9.35
N MET A 112 -15.41 0.12 8.21
CA MET A 112 -14.72 1.34 7.77
C MET A 112 -14.78 2.43 8.84
N PHE A 113 -15.98 2.74 9.36
CA PHE A 113 -16.16 3.74 10.41
C PHE A 113 -15.34 3.39 11.66
N THR A 114 -15.43 2.15 12.16
CA THR A 114 -14.63 1.71 13.32
C THR A 114 -13.14 1.83 13.07
N ALA A 115 -12.66 1.49 11.88
CA ALA A 115 -11.25 1.63 11.51
C ALA A 115 -10.81 3.10 11.51
N THR A 116 -11.67 4.06 11.13
CA THR A 116 -11.33 5.49 11.19
C THR A 116 -11.29 6.09 12.59
N LEU A 117 -11.85 5.42 13.60
CA LEU A 117 -11.87 5.94 14.97
C LEU A 117 -10.48 6.14 15.56
N GLY A 118 -9.46 5.37 15.13
CA GLY A 118 -8.08 5.58 15.55
C GLY A 118 -7.56 6.99 15.23
N ALA A 119 -7.78 7.46 14.00
CA ALA A 119 -7.45 8.82 13.60
C ALA A 119 -8.28 9.87 14.37
N VAL A 120 -9.59 9.60 14.58
CA VAL A 120 -10.46 10.50 15.34
C VAL A 120 -9.95 10.67 16.77
N PHE A 121 -9.60 9.59 17.46
CA PHE A 121 -9.05 9.65 18.80
C PHE A 121 -7.70 10.38 18.84
N PHE A 122 -6.86 10.19 17.82
CA PHE A 122 -5.61 10.95 17.69
C PHE A 122 -5.86 12.46 17.59
N PHE A 123 -6.78 12.90 16.72
CA PHE A 123 -7.09 14.32 16.57
C PHE A 123 -7.75 14.93 17.82
N ILE A 124 -8.63 14.18 18.49
CA ILE A 124 -9.23 14.59 19.76
C ILE A 124 -8.14 14.74 20.82
N PHE A 125 -7.24 13.75 20.94
CA PHE A 125 -6.11 13.83 21.86
C PHE A 125 -5.24 15.06 21.57
N CYS A 126 -4.99 15.35 20.29
CA CYS A 126 -4.23 16.53 19.90
C CYS A 126 -4.90 17.84 20.35
N GLN A 127 -6.22 17.94 20.14
CA GLN A 127 -7.01 19.09 20.56
C GLN A 127 -7.00 19.26 22.09
N LEU A 128 -7.17 18.18 22.84
CA LEU A 128 -7.22 18.21 24.31
C LEU A 128 -5.86 18.53 24.93
N ARG A 129 -4.77 17.99 24.36
CA ARG A 129 -3.43 18.11 24.95
C ARG A 129 -2.73 19.42 24.59
N TRP A 130 -2.90 19.90 23.35
CA TRP A 130 -2.16 21.05 22.82
C TRP A 130 -3.04 22.19 22.32
N GLY A 131 -4.37 22.07 22.39
CA GLY A 131 -5.29 23.10 21.88
C GLY A 131 -5.40 23.16 20.35
N HIS A 132 -4.64 22.32 19.64
CA HIS A 132 -4.60 22.26 18.18
C HIS A 132 -4.78 20.82 17.70
N TRP A 133 -5.95 20.52 17.14
CA TRP A 133 -6.21 19.22 16.50
C TRP A 133 -5.23 18.94 15.33
N ASN A 134 -4.84 19.97 14.59
CA ASN A 134 -3.98 19.88 13.40
C ASN A 134 -2.48 20.04 13.70
N ILE A 135 -2.03 19.81 14.93
CA ILE A 135 -0.63 20.05 15.35
C ILE A 135 0.40 19.33 14.47
N TYR A 136 0.06 18.14 13.95
CA TYR A 136 0.92 17.42 13.02
C TYR A 136 1.11 18.19 11.70
N MET A 137 0.02 18.67 11.10
CA MET A 137 0.06 19.46 9.87
C MET A 137 0.81 20.78 10.08
N LEU A 138 0.61 21.43 11.22
CA LEU A 138 1.34 22.64 11.59
C LEU A 138 2.85 22.37 11.71
N THR A 139 3.22 21.26 12.34
CA THR A 139 4.62 20.83 12.43
C THR A 139 5.21 20.55 11.05
N GLN A 140 4.45 19.91 10.15
CA GLN A 140 4.89 19.64 8.79
C GLN A 140 5.14 20.93 7.98
N SER A 141 4.21 21.90 8.05
CA SER A 141 4.35 23.15 7.32
C SER A 141 5.42 24.06 7.92
N ALA A 142 5.45 24.20 9.24
CA ALA A 142 6.37 25.14 9.91
C ALA A 142 7.78 24.56 10.09
N GLY A 143 7.90 23.26 10.36
CA GLY A 143 9.18 22.61 10.63
C GLY A 143 9.87 22.08 9.37
N TRP A 144 9.10 21.56 8.40
CA TRP A 144 9.66 20.89 7.21
C TRP A 144 9.28 21.56 5.89
N GLY A 145 8.54 22.68 5.92
CA GLY A 145 8.12 23.39 4.70
C GLY A 145 7.17 22.57 3.81
N ILE A 146 6.54 21.52 4.35
CA ILE A 146 5.69 20.63 3.58
C ILE A 146 4.32 21.29 3.40
N VAL A 147 4.00 21.62 2.15
CA VAL A 147 2.68 22.09 1.73
C VAL A 147 2.11 21.08 0.72
N PRO A 148 0.91 20.53 0.96
CA PRO A 148 0.34 19.52 0.07
C PRO A 148 -0.02 20.12 -1.29
N ASP A 149 0.43 19.46 -2.35
CA ASP A 149 0.06 19.76 -3.74
C ASP A 149 -0.76 18.60 -4.31
N TYR A 150 -2.08 18.69 -4.15
CA TYR A 150 -3.01 17.64 -4.58
C TYR A 150 -3.01 17.40 -6.10
N LEU A 151 -2.48 18.34 -6.89
CA LEU A 151 -2.38 18.20 -8.34
C LEU A 151 -1.02 17.65 -8.78
N ALA A 152 -0.08 17.40 -7.86
CA ALA A 152 1.27 16.93 -8.17
C ALA A 152 1.29 15.63 -8.98
N VAL A 153 0.34 14.72 -8.75
CA VAL A 153 0.22 13.48 -9.52
C VAL A 153 -0.04 13.74 -11.02
N PHE A 154 -0.63 14.88 -11.37
CA PHE A 154 -0.92 15.23 -12.76
C PHE A 154 0.16 16.12 -13.38
N LYS A 155 1.14 16.58 -12.60
CA LYS A 155 2.19 17.47 -13.08
C LYS A 155 3.31 16.66 -13.74
N PRO A 156 3.62 16.87 -15.03
CA PRO A 156 4.74 16.19 -15.68
C PRO A 156 6.09 16.45 -14.99
N SER A 157 6.26 17.62 -14.37
CA SER A 157 7.46 18.01 -13.62
C SER A 157 7.72 17.14 -12.38
N SER A 158 6.71 16.42 -11.88
CA SER A 158 6.85 15.52 -10.73
C SER A 158 7.51 14.19 -11.11
N TYR A 159 7.58 13.86 -12.40
CA TYR A 159 8.13 12.61 -12.91
C TYR A 159 9.59 12.77 -13.36
N ARG A 160 10.45 11.88 -12.88
CA ARG A 160 11.88 11.82 -13.23
C ARG A 160 12.17 10.49 -13.93
N TRP A 161 12.62 10.58 -15.18
CA TRP A 161 12.85 9.41 -16.04
C TRP A 161 14.31 8.94 -16.06
N LEU A 162 15.24 9.81 -15.66
CA LEU A 162 16.67 9.51 -15.72
C LEU A 162 17.08 8.68 -14.50
N ALA A 163 17.85 7.62 -14.76
CA ALA A 163 18.47 6.84 -13.70
C ALA A 163 19.43 7.76 -12.90
N PRO A 164 19.20 7.95 -11.60
CA PRO A 164 20.03 8.81 -10.79
C PRO A 164 21.40 8.18 -10.59
N ALA A 165 22.41 9.02 -10.33
CA ALA A 165 23.67 8.53 -9.80
C ALA A 165 23.40 7.80 -8.48
N LEU A 166 23.99 6.62 -8.28
CA LEU A 166 23.77 5.80 -7.09
C LEU A 166 23.90 6.64 -5.82
N ASN A 167 24.98 7.40 -5.68
CA ASN A 167 25.27 8.28 -4.54
C ASN A 167 24.27 9.41 -4.25
N ASN A 168 23.23 9.61 -5.07
CA ASN A 168 22.20 10.62 -4.86
C ASN A 168 20.86 9.98 -4.39
N PRO A 169 20.63 9.88 -3.07
CA PRO A 169 19.42 9.26 -2.51
C PRO A 169 18.14 9.99 -2.93
N LYS A 170 18.19 11.31 -3.12
CA LYS A 170 17.04 12.10 -3.60
C LYS A 170 16.60 11.66 -4.98
N GLY A 171 17.55 11.44 -5.88
CA GLY A 171 17.26 10.98 -7.23
C GLY A 171 16.61 9.59 -7.26
N ALA A 172 17.06 8.68 -6.37
CA ALA A 172 16.49 7.34 -6.28
C ALA A 172 15.04 7.35 -5.79
N SER A 173 14.73 8.19 -4.79
CA SER A 173 13.35 8.41 -4.33
C SER A 173 12.45 9.06 -5.38
N GLN A 174 12.98 10.03 -6.14
CA GLN A 174 12.24 10.64 -7.24
C GLN A 174 11.96 9.65 -8.39
N LEU A 175 12.89 8.75 -8.71
CA LEU A 175 12.67 7.72 -9.72
C LEU A 175 11.60 6.71 -9.26
N SER A 176 11.63 6.33 -7.98
CA SER A 176 10.61 5.46 -7.34
C SER A 176 9.18 5.99 -7.53
N MET A 177 8.98 7.32 -7.45
CA MET A 177 7.69 7.95 -7.78
C MET A 177 7.22 7.62 -9.20
N THR A 178 8.12 7.69 -10.17
CA THR A 178 7.83 7.47 -11.59
C THR A 178 7.57 6.00 -11.88
N LEU A 179 8.39 5.11 -11.32
CA LEU A 179 8.20 3.66 -11.42
C LEU A 179 6.88 3.21 -10.78
N GLY A 180 6.53 3.75 -9.61
CA GLY A 180 5.26 3.47 -8.94
C GLY A 180 4.04 3.87 -9.77
N ALA A 181 4.05 5.06 -10.39
CA ALA A 181 2.97 5.47 -11.31
C ALA A 181 2.86 4.56 -12.52
N LEU A 182 3.98 4.27 -13.19
CA LEU A 182 4.02 3.38 -14.35
C LEU A 182 3.46 2.00 -13.99
N LEU A 183 3.85 1.45 -12.85
CA LEU A 183 3.38 0.16 -12.37
C LEU A 183 1.85 0.18 -12.14
N LEU A 184 1.32 1.21 -11.49
CA LEU A 184 -0.13 1.36 -11.29
C LEU A 184 -0.89 1.48 -12.62
N VAL A 185 -0.34 2.22 -13.61
CA VAL A 185 -0.93 2.34 -14.94
C VAL A 185 -0.91 1.01 -15.68
N VAL A 186 0.22 0.30 -15.69
CA VAL A 186 0.35 -1.02 -16.31
C VAL A 186 -0.64 -2.00 -15.69
N ILE A 187 -0.76 -2.03 -14.36
CA ILE A 187 -1.73 -2.86 -13.65
C ILE A 187 -3.16 -2.51 -14.07
N ALA A 188 -3.51 -1.22 -14.11
CA ALA A 188 -4.83 -0.77 -14.51
C ALA A 188 -5.16 -1.23 -15.95
N VAL A 189 -4.22 -1.07 -16.88
CA VAL A 189 -4.39 -1.53 -18.27
C VAL A 189 -4.58 -3.05 -18.33
N CYS A 190 -3.73 -3.81 -17.62
CA CYS A 190 -3.82 -5.28 -17.58
C CYS A 190 -5.17 -5.75 -17.00
N GLU A 191 -5.63 -5.17 -15.90
CA GLU A 191 -6.88 -5.58 -15.24
C GLU A 191 -8.14 -5.16 -16.02
N LEU A 192 -8.04 -4.12 -16.85
CA LEU A 192 -9.14 -3.72 -17.75
C LEU A 192 -9.30 -4.67 -18.94
N LEU A 193 -8.33 -5.52 -19.24
CA LEU A 193 -8.44 -6.50 -20.33
C LEU A 193 -9.61 -7.47 -20.05
N PRO A 194 -10.60 -7.59 -20.96
CA PRO A 194 -11.75 -8.47 -20.76
C PRO A 194 -11.34 -9.93 -20.49
N ALA A 195 -10.29 -10.42 -21.16
CA ALA A 195 -9.78 -11.77 -20.98
C ALA A 195 -9.37 -12.09 -19.53
N ILE A 196 -8.83 -11.10 -18.82
CA ILE A 196 -8.42 -11.21 -17.41
C ILE A 196 -9.62 -11.04 -16.50
N ARG A 197 -10.41 -9.99 -16.73
CA ARG A 197 -11.54 -9.61 -15.87
C ARG A 197 -12.62 -10.69 -15.78
N TRP A 198 -12.84 -11.45 -16.86
CA TRP A 198 -13.90 -12.47 -16.90
C TRP A 198 -13.48 -13.79 -16.24
N ARG A 199 -12.18 -14.05 -16.12
CA ARG A 199 -11.64 -15.33 -15.62
C ARG A 199 -11.20 -15.29 -14.18
N THR A 200 -11.23 -14.12 -13.54
CA THR A 200 -10.54 -13.91 -12.27
C THR A 200 -11.42 -13.22 -11.23
N GLU A 201 -11.21 -13.53 -9.96
CA GLU A 201 -11.87 -12.82 -8.85
C GLU A 201 -11.22 -11.44 -8.66
N TRP A 202 -11.75 -10.44 -9.38
CA TRP A 202 -11.24 -9.08 -9.40
C TRP A 202 -11.52 -8.30 -8.10
N ALA A 203 -12.62 -8.59 -7.39
CA ALA A 203 -13.08 -7.76 -6.27
C ALA A 203 -12.06 -7.60 -5.13
N THR A 204 -11.38 -8.70 -4.78
CA THR A 204 -10.35 -8.68 -3.74
C THR A 204 -9.11 -7.88 -4.19
N ARG A 205 -8.69 -8.03 -5.47
CA ARG A 205 -7.56 -7.26 -6.04
C ARG A 205 -7.87 -5.78 -6.19
N ALA A 206 -9.09 -5.43 -6.56
CA ALA A 206 -9.56 -4.05 -6.64
C ALA A 206 -9.37 -3.30 -5.31
N GLY A 207 -9.62 -3.97 -4.19
CA GLY A 207 -9.37 -3.42 -2.85
C GLY A 207 -7.88 -3.17 -2.59
N PHE A 208 -7.00 -4.11 -2.95
CA PHE A 208 -5.54 -3.91 -2.83
C PHE A 208 -5.06 -2.74 -3.68
N TYR A 209 -5.49 -2.66 -4.94
CA TYR A 209 -5.13 -1.57 -5.86
C TYR A 209 -5.69 -0.23 -5.41
N PHE A 210 -6.89 -0.21 -4.84
CA PHE A 210 -7.44 1.00 -4.23
C PHE A 210 -6.55 1.52 -3.09
N CYS A 211 -6.19 0.67 -2.13
CA CYS A 211 -5.29 1.08 -1.04
C CYS A 211 -3.92 1.51 -1.57
N ALA A 212 -3.37 0.79 -2.54
CA ALA A 212 -2.09 1.13 -3.18
C ALA A 212 -2.15 2.52 -3.88
N ALA A 213 -3.21 2.79 -4.63
CA ALA A 213 -3.41 4.07 -5.32
C ALA A 213 -3.64 5.23 -4.34
N VAL A 214 -4.40 5.00 -3.26
CA VAL A 214 -4.63 5.99 -2.21
C VAL A 214 -3.32 6.34 -1.50
N ILE A 215 -2.52 5.33 -1.15
CA ILE A 215 -1.21 5.54 -0.52
C ILE A 215 -0.30 6.33 -1.46
N TYR A 216 -0.21 5.90 -2.72
CA TYR A 216 0.58 6.60 -3.72
C TYR A 216 0.14 8.07 -3.88
N TYR A 217 -1.15 8.32 -4.07
CA TYR A 217 -1.71 9.66 -4.27
C TYR A 217 -1.43 10.59 -3.10
N ILE A 218 -1.70 10.14 -1.86
CA ILE A 218 -1.50 10.96 -0.66
C ILE A 218 -0.01 11.21 -0.43
N SER A 219 0.85 10.22 -0.66
CA SER A 219 2.28 10.38 -0.53
C SER A 219 2.83 11.38 -1.55
N VAL A 220 2.51 11.23 -2.84
CA VAL A 220 2.94 12.19 -3.88
C VAL A 220 2.44 13.60 -3.56
N SER A 221 1.17 13.74 -3.19
CA SER A 221 0.60 15.05 -2.85
C SER A 221 1.29 15.67 -1.63
N GLY A 222 1.68 14.86 -0.65
CA GLY A 222 2.32 15.32 0.58
C GLY A 222 3.81 15.60 0.46
N VAL A 223 4.55 14.96 -0.45
CA VAL A 223 6.00 15.15 -0.60
C VAL A 223 6.40 15.98 -1.82
N ALA A 224 5.44 16.41 -2.64
CA ALA A 224 5.70 17.26 -3.79
C ALA A 224 6.41 18.57 -3.45
N GLY A 225 6.01 19.22 -2.35
CA GLY A 225 6.62 20.49 -1.90
C GLY A 225 8.07 20.37 -1.45
N VAL A 226 8.55 19.14 -1.21
CA VAL A 226 9.95 18.83 -0.82
C VAL A 226 10.63 17.97 -1.88
N GLU A 227 10.29 18.19 -3.15
CA GLU A 227 10.90 17.53 -4.32
C GLU A 227 10.86 15.99 -4.28
N MET A 228 9.81 15.41 -3.69
CA MET A 228 9.64 13.96 -3.54
C MET A 228 10.75 13.26 -2.73
N GLU A 229 11.40 14.00 -1.83
CA GLU A 229 12.29 13.43 -0.84
C GLU A 229 11.55 12.37 -0.01
N SER A 230 12.20 11.23 0.24
CA SER A 230 11.64 10.09 0.97
C SER A 230 10.49 9.34 0.31
N MET A 231 10.21 9.57 -0.98
CA MET A 231 9.13 8.86 -1.67
C MET A 231 9.30 7.33 -1.66
N LEU A 232 10.53 6.83 -1.76
CA LEU A 232 10.85 5.39 -1.74
C LEU A 232 10.26 4.65 -0.52
N ARG A 233 10.22 5.35 0.61
CA ARG A 233 9.69 4.84 1.88
C ARG A 233 8.18 4.57 1.80
N TYR A 234 7.44 5.46 1.14
CA TYR A 234 6.00 5.31 0.95
C TYR A 234 5.67 4.31 -0.16
N GLU A 235 6.48 4.28 -1.22
CA GLU A 235 6.36 3.32 -2.32
C GLU A 235 6.45 1.87 -1.81
N PHE A 236 7.29 1.59 -0.82
CA PHE A 236 7.40 0.26 -0.24
C PHE A 236 6.05 -0.33 0.20
N CYS A 237 5.18 0.48 0.84
CA CYS A 237 3.84 0.03 1.23
C CYS A 237 2.96 -0.27 0.01
N VAL A 238 3.07 0.54 -1.05
CA VAL A 238 2.36 0.36 -2.33
C VAL A 238 2.82 -0.94 -2.99
N HIS A 239 4.14 -1.15 -3.09
CA HIS A 239 4.76 -2.35 -3.65
C HIS A 239 4.29 -3.62 -2.92
N ALA A 240 4.30 -3.62 -1.59
CA ALA A 240 3.83 -4.77 -0.81
C ALA A 240 2.37 -5.15 -1.13
N LEU A 241 1.47 -4.16 -1.30
CA LEU A 241 0.08 -4.42 -1.69
C LEU A 241 -0.03 -4.94 -3.13
N ILE A 242 0.78 -4.39 -4.04
CA ILE A 242 0.82 -4.85 -5.44
C ILE A 242 1.32 -6.29 -5.53
N VAL A 243 2.37 -6.65 -4.78
CA VAL A 243 2.87 -8.03 -4.70
C VAL A 243 1.77 -8.96 -4.17
N LEU A 244 1.05 -8.57 -3.11
CA LEU A 244 -0.07 -9.37 -2.59
C LEU A 244 -1.20 -9.53 -3.62
N ALA A 245 -1.57 -8.47 -4.33
CA ALA A 245 -2.57 -8.53 -5.39
C ALA A 245 -2.12 -9.41 -6.55
N PHE A 246 -0.83 -9.37 -6.91
CA PHE A 246 -0.25 -10.21 -7.93
C PHE A 246 -0.21 -11.68 -7.50
N LEU A 247 0.17 -12.01 -6.26
CA LEU A 247 0.07 -13.37 -5.74
C LEU A 247 -1.37 -13.88 -5.74
N HIS A 248 -2.34 -13.02 -5.38
CA HIS A 248 -3.76 -13.33 -5.51
C HIS A 248 -4.19 -13.53 -6.97
N PHE A 249 -3.59 -12.84 -7.94
CA PHE A 249 -3.85 -13.12 -9.35
C PHE A 249 -3.28 -14.49 -9.74
N LEU A 250 -2.03 -14.77 -9.39
CA LEU A 250 -1.34 -16.01 -9.75
C LEU A 250 -2.03 -17.26 -9.19
N HIS A 251 -2.59 -17.23 -7.97
CA HIS A 251 -3.21 -18.43 -7.37
C HIS A 251 -4.39 -18.98 -8.20
N GLN A 252 -5.00 -18.16 -9.05
CA GLN A 252 -6.16 -18.53 -9.87
C GLN A 252 -5.75 -19.30 -11.13
N PHE A 253 -4.45 -19.37 -11.44
CA PHE A 253 -3.92 -20.05 -12.60
C PHE A 253 -3.04 -21.23 -12.21
N ARG A 254 -3.13 -22.31 -12.98
CA ARG A 254 -2.16 -23.41 -12.92
C ARG A 254 -0.97 -23.05 -13.79
N PHE A 255 0.17 -22.74 -13.17
CA PHE A 255 1.38 -22.40 -13.91
C PHE A 255 2.10 -23.65 -14.43
N PRO A 256 2.44 -23.71 -15.73
CA PRO A 256 3.34 -24.73 -16.22
C PRO A 256 4.73 -24.55 -15.57
N PRO A 257 5.47 -25.65 -15.32
CA PRO A 257 6.74 -25.60 -14.59
C PRO A 257 7.78 -24.65 -15.19
N ILE A 258 7.78 -24.49 -16.51
CA ILE A 258 8.72 -23.63 -17.24
C ILE A 258 8.47 -22.15 -16.90
N LEU A 259 7.21 -21.70 -16.91
CA LEU A 259 6.88 -20.31 -16.56
C LEU A 259 7.19 -20.02 -15.09
N LEU A 260 6.97 -20.99 -14.21
CA LEU A 260 7.32 -20.85 -12.79
C LEU A 260 8.84 -20.70 -12.60
N ARG A 261 9.65 -21.46 -13.35
CA ARG A 261 11.13 -21.33 -13.33
C ARG A 261 11.59 -19.98 -13.89
N ALA A 262 11.05 -19.56 -15.02
CA ALA A 262 11.38 -18.26 -15.62
C ALA A 262 11.01 -17.11 -14.69
N PHE A 263 9.82 -17.16 -14.09
CA PHE A 263 9.39 -16.21 -13.06
C PHE A 263 10.33 -16.23 -11.86
N GLY A 264 10.67 -17.41 -11.34
CA GLY A 264 11.60 -17.55 -10.23
C GLY A 264 12.98 -16.96 -10.50
N MET A 265 13.53 -17.18 -11.70
CA MET A 265 14.81 -16.58 -12.11
C MET A 265 14.71 -15.04 -12.20
N ALA A 266 13.65 -14.52 -12.79
CA ALA A 266 13.44 -13.07 -12.88
C ALA A 266 13.34 -12.45 -11.48
N VAL A 267 12.55 -13.04 -10.58
CA VAL A 267 12.45 -12.59 -9.19
C VAL A 267 13.80 -12.68 -8.49
N ALA A 268 14.56 -13.76 -8.66
CA ALA A 268 15.88 -13.91 -8.04
C ALA A 268 16.86 -12.82 -8.50
N LEU A 269 16.91 -12.52 -9.79
CA LEU A 269 17.77 -11.47 -10.35
C LEU A 269 17.40 -10.08 -9.83
N VAL A 270 16.11 -9.74 -9.88
CA VAL A 270 15.61 -8.45 -9.35
C VAL A 270 15.87 -8.35 -7.86
N SER A 271 15.70 -9.46 -7.13
CA SER A 271 15.93 -9.51 -5.69
C SER A 271 17.41 -9.37 -5.34
N ALA A 272 18.32 -9.95 -6.12
CA ALA A 272 19.76 -9.77 -5.92
C ALA A 272 20.16 -8.30 -6.11
N ALA A 273 19.62 -7.63 -7.14
CA ALA A 273 19.84 -6.20 -7.34
C ALA A 273 19.24 -5.37 -6.19
N GLY A 274 18.00 -5.66 -5.80
CA GLY A 274 17.29 -4.97 -4.73
C GLY A 274 17.97 -5.09 -3.37
N LEU A 275 18.41 -6.30 -2.99
CA LEU A 275 19.19 -6.55 -1.77
C LEU A 275 20.55 -5.82 -1.79
N SER A 276 21.19 -5.72 -2.95
CA SER A 276 22.45 -4.99 -3.09
C SER A 276 22.27 -3.49 -2.82
N VAL A 277 21.21 -2.91 -3.40
CA VAL A 277 20.84 -1.50 -3.15
C VAL A 277 20.41 -1.30 -1.69
N GLN A 278 19.62 -2.22 -1.14
CA GLN A 278 19.20 -2.18 0.27
C GLN A 278 20.42 -2.22 1.21
N GLY A 279 21.40 -3.08 0.97
CA GLY A 279 22.64 -3.15 1.76
C GLY A 279 23.41 -1.84 1.72
N TRP A 280 23.50 -1.22 0.54
CA TRP A 280 24.10 0.11 0.38
C TRP A 280 23.31 1.21 1.11
N TYR A 281 21.97 1.13 1.14
CA TYR A 281 21.15 2.05 1.90
C TYR A 281 21.30 1.90 3.41
N VAL A 282 21.33 0.66 3.91
CA VAL A 282 21.59 0.39 5.33
C VAL A 282 22.95 0.94 5.74
N TRP A 283 23.98 0.74 4.91
CA TRP A 283 25.32 1.29 5.14
C TRP A 283 25.35 2.83 5.22
N ASN A 284 24.60 3.51 4.35
CA ASN A 284 24.47 4.96 4.41
C ASN A 284 23.70 5.41 5.66
N PHE A 285 22.60 4.73 5.97
CA PHE A 285 21.75 5.07 7.12
C PHE A 285 22.52 4.97 8.44
N THR A 286 23.33 3.91 8.63
CA THR A 286 24.14 3.73 9.84
C THR A 286 25.26 4.76 9.99
N ARG A 287 25.60 5.47 8.91
CA ARG A 287 26.57 6.59 8.91
C ARG A 287 25.92 7.96 9.05
N GLY A 288 24.60 8.01 9.30
CA GLY A 288 23.85 9.26 9.46
C GLY A 288 23.51 9.94 8.13
N ASN A 289 23.77 9.30 6.98
CA ASN A 289 23.31 9.83 5.71
C ASN A 289 21.82 9.59 5.57
N TRP A 290 21.12 10.59 5.02
CA TRP A 290 19.71 10.48 4.69
C TRP A 290 19.54 9.62 3.44
N VAL A 291 18.70 8.58 3.52
CA VAL A 291 18.60 7.54 2.49
C VAL A 291 17.18 7.38 1.95
N ALA A 292 16.30 8.30 2.34
CA ALA A 292 14.93 8.38 1.88
C ALA A 292 14.74 9.68 1.11
#